data_AF-A0A927CZ43-F1
#
_entry.id   AF-A0A927CZ43-F1
#
_cell.length_a   1.000
_cell.length_b   1.000
_cell.length_c   1.000
_cell.angle_alpha   90.00
_cell.angle_beta   90.00
_cell.angle_gamma   90.00
#
_symmetry.space_group_name_H-M   'P 1'
#
loop_
_entity.id
_entity.type
_entity.pdbx_description
1 polymer ?
#
loop_
_entity_poly.entity_id
_entity_poly.type
_entity_poly.pdbx_seq_one_letter_code
_entity_poly.pdbx_strand_id
1 'polypeptide(L)'
;MTCLTKIEWEDIYDSLKETLSFIGWDNNMKYLWVKKAWSGIEKIGLTTYSNDIEKHIVYIRLYTILDFYCEFISIAMEREFSIDKDEWVVQFQINPFRMGQLVGQSFEMEEEEEDLLLANALDDLSSQYKSEILDALIKGFGSLSSLFCGLWLTHEILIENNLNADEEPMEESDLNIERYERLIKKSMELILNSDFNTSKIRAYEWLKE
;
A
#
# COMPACT_ATOMS: atom_id res chain seq x y z
N MET A 1 29.74 -4.94 14.18
CA MET A 1 29.06 -5.30 12.92
C MET A 1 27.69 -5.79 13.34
N THR A 2 26.68 -4.92 13.35
CA THR A 2 25.29 -5.31 13.61
C THR A 2 24.79 -6.05 12.38
N CYS A 3 24.19 -7.24 12.57
CA CYS A 3 23.57 -7.96 11.47
C CYS A 3 22.29 -7.22 11.11
N LEU A 4 22.18 -6.76 9.86
CA LEU A 4 20.92 -6.25 9.32
C LEU A 4 20.01 -7.45 9.05
N THR A 5 18.81 -7.38 9.60
CA THR A 5 17.71 -8.30 9.29
C THR A 5 16.76 -7.60 8.32
N LYS A 6 15.94 -8.38 7.61
CA LYS A 6 14.99 -7.88 6.61
C LYS A 6 13.63 -8.53 6.88
N ILE A 7 12.56 -7.78 6.66
CA ILE A 7 11.21 -8.34 6.57
C ILE A 7 10.94 -8.64 5.09
N GLU A 8 10.69 -9.91 4.78
CA GLU A 8 10.39 -10.37 3.43
C GLU A 8 8.89 -10.34 3.16
N TRP A 9 8.49 -10.45 1.89
CA TRP A 9 7.07 -10.47 1.52
C TRP A 9 6.33 -11.63 2.19
N GLU A 10 7.00 -12.78 2.25
CA GLU A 10 6.51 -14.03 2.83
C GLU A 10 6.23 -13.90 4.33
N ASP A 11 6.94 -13.01 5.03
CA ASP A 11 6.74 -12.76 6.47
C ASP A 11 5.44 -11.99 6.76
N ILE A 12 4.91 -11.26 5.77
CA ILE A 12 3.77 -10.35 5.94
C ILE A 12 2.55 -10.76 5.11
N TYR A 13 2.69 -11.65 4.13
CA TYR A 13 1.64 -12.00 3.19
C TYR A 13 0.36 -12.50 3.87
N ASP A 14 0.50 -13.47 4.77
CA ASP A 14 -0.64 -14.08 5.45
C ASP A 14 -1.40 -13.06 6.30
N SER A 15 -0.67 -12.15 6.96
CA SER A 15 -1.26 -11.03 7.71
C SER A 15 -2.02 -10.08 6.77
N LEU A 16 -1.39 -9.68 5.66
CA LEU A 16 -2.02 -8.75 4.71
C LEU A 16 -3.25 -9.33 4.02
N LYS A 17 -3.36 -10.66 3.90
CA LYS A 17 -4.47 -11.31 3.20
C LYS A 17 -5.81 -10.96 3.84
N GLU A 18 -5.89 -10.97 5.16
CA GLU A 18 -7.11 -10.63 5.89
C GLU A 18 -7.46 -9.15 5.71
N THR A 19 -6.50 -8.25 5.96
CA THR A 19 -6.69 -6.80 5.80
C THR A 19 -7.15 -6.42 4.39
N LEU A 20 -6.51 -6.97 3.36
CA LEU A 20 -6.85 -6.69 1.96
C LEU A 20 -8.18 -7.28 1.53
N SER A 21 -8.70 -8.30 2.21
CA SER A 21 -10.01 -8.89 1.89
C SER A 21 -11.17 -7.90 2.11
N PHE A 22 -10.99 -6.92 3.00
CA PHE A 22 -12.00 -5.90 3.31
C PHE A 22 -11.84 -4.59 2.53
N ILE A 23 -10.76 -4.44 1.74
CA ILE A 23 -10.45 -3.19 1.01
C ILE A 23 -10.75 -3.35 -0.49
N GLY A 24 -11.57 -2.44 -1.02
CA GLY A 24 -11.91 -2.35 -2.43
C GLY A 24 -12.68 -3.56 -2.96
N TRP A 25 -12.45 -3.90 -4.23
CA TRP A 25 -13.04 -5.07 -4.87
C TRP A 25 -12.34 -6.38 -4.49
N ASP A 26 -13.06 -7.49 -4.60
CA ASP A 26 -12.48 -8.82 -4.46
C ASP A 26 -11.80 -9.25 -5.77
N ASN A 27 -10.53 -8.84 -5.91
CA ASN A 27 -9.69 -9.25 -7.04
C ASN A 27 -8.24 -9.49 -6.61
N ASN A 28 -7.51 -10.25 -7.43
CA ASN A 28 -6.12 -10.59 -7.17
C ASN A 28 -5.13 -9.44 -7.46
N MET A 29 -5.57 -8.38 -8.16
CA MET A 29 -4.70 -7.26 -8.54
C MET A 29 -4.25 -6.46 -7.33
N LYS A 30 -5.07 -6.36 -6.26
CA LYS A 30 -4.66 -5.68 -5.03
C LYS A 30 -3.44 -6.34 -4.38
N TYR A 31 -3.40 -7.68 -4.31
CA TYR A 31 -2.24 -8.40 -3.78
C TYR A 31 -1.00 -8.19 -4.65
N LEU A 32 -1.15 -8.22 -5.98
CA LEU A 32 -0.06 -7.94 -6.91
C LEU A 32 0.47 -6.51 -6.78
N TRP A 33 -0.42 -5.54 -6.60
CA TRP A 33 -0.03 -4.15 -6.38
C TRP A 33 0.76 -4.00 -5.08
N VAL A 34 0.26 -4.52 -3.95
CA VAL A 34 0.95 -4.44 -2.65
C VAL A 34 2.28 -5.18 -2.69
N LYS A 35 2.34 -6.37 -3.31
CA LYS A 35 3.60 -7.12 -3.49
C LYS A 35 4.62 -6.33 -4.31
N LYS A 36 4.19 -5.67 -5.39
CA LYS A 36 5.04 -4.81 -6.21
C LYS A 36 5.50 -3.56 -5.44
N ALA A 37 4.60 -2.93 -4.69
CA ALA A 37 4.90 -1.81 -3.81
C ALA A 37 5.96 -2.17 -2.77
N TRP A 38 5.78 -3.32 -2.09
CA TRP A 38 6.72 -3.87 -1.13
C TRP A 38 8.10 -4.11 -1.75
N SER A 39 8.14 -4.78 -2.91
CA SER A 39 9.40 -4.98 -3.65
C SER A 39 10.08 -3.66 -4.04
N GLY A 40 9.29 -2.60 -4.30
CA GLY A 40 9.80 -1.26 -4.57
C GLY A 40 10.57 -0.68 -3.39
N ILE A 41 9.99 -0.71 -2.19
CA ILE A 41 10.62 -0.18 -0.98
C ILE A 41 11.76 -1.09 -0.47
N GLU A 42 11.67 -2.39 -0.73
CA GLU A 42 12.69 -3.38 -0.40
C GLU A 42 14.00 -3.11 -1.17
N LYS A 43 13.91 -2.81 -2.46
CA LYS A 43 15.06 -2.53 -3.34
C LYS A 43 15.90 -1.33 -2.89
N ILE A 44 15.30 -0.41 -2.14
CA ILE A 44 15.99 0.76 -1.59
C ILE A 44 16.31 0.61 -0.08
N GLY A 45 16.09 -0.59 0.48
CA GLY A 45 16.51 -0.94 1.84
C GLY A 45 15.53 -0.55 2.96
N LEU A 46 14.33 -0.07 2.64
CA LEU A 46 13.38 0.40 3.65
C LEU A 46 12.70 -0.71 4.46
N THR A 47 12.92 -1.97 4.08
CA THR A 47 12.43 -3.17 4.78
C THR A 47 13.47 -3.82 5.70
N THR A 48 14.65 -3.20 5.83
CA THR A 48 15.74 -3.69 6.68
C THR A 48 15.75 -3.00 8.04
N TYR A 49 16.19 -3.74 9.06
CA TYR A 49 16.27 -3.26 10.43
C TYR A 49 17.40 -3.95 11.19
N SER A 50 17.93 -3.28 12.20
CA SER A 50 19.00 -3.76 13.08
C SER A 50 18.56 -3.88 14.55
N ASN A 51 17.42 -3.29 14.88
CA ASN A 51 16.86 -3.25 16.22
C ASN A 51 15.32 -3.18 16.19
N ASP A 52 14.72 -3.27 17.37
CA ASP A 52 13.27 -3.33 17.53
C ASP A 52 12.56 -2.04 17.10
N ILE A 53 13.16 -0.86 17.31
CA ILE A 53 12.58 0.42 16.88
C ILE A 53 12.54 0.46 15.35
N GLU A 54 13.64 0.13 14.69
CA GLU A 54 13.71 0.07 13.22
C GLU A 54 12.74 -0.97 12.66
N LYS A 55 12.52 -2.10 13.35
CA LYS A 55 11.51 -3.09 12.97
C LYS A 55 10.11 -2.47 12.94
N HIS A 56 9.75 -1.66 13.94
CA HIS A 56 8.47 -0.96 13.96
C HIS A 56 8.35 0.07 12.83
N ILE A 57 9.44 0.77 12.49
CA ILE A 57 9.47 1.65 11.31
C ILE A 57 9.14 0.87 10.03
N VAL A 58 9.67 -0.35 9.86
CA VAL A 58 9.33 -1.19 8.69
C VAL A 58 7.83 -1.50 8.65
N TYR A 59 7.18 -1.80 9.78
CA TYR A 59 5.74 -2.04 9.82
C TYR A 59 4.91 -0.76 9.61
N ILE A 60 5.37 0.39 10.10
CA ILE A 60 4.72 1.67 9.82
C ILE A 60 4.81 1.98 8.32
N ARG A 61 5.95 1.74 7.67
CA ARG A 61 6.09 1.89 6.22
C ARG A 61 5.16 0.96 5.45
N LEU A 62 4.96 -0.27 5.94
CA LEU A 62 3.96 -1.18 5.39
C LEU A 62 2.54 -0.62 5.55
N TYR A 63 2.21 -0.11 6.74
CA TYR A 63 0.94 0.55 7.01
C TYR A 63 0.72 1.71 6.04
N THR A 64 1.71 2.59 5.87
CA THR A 64 1.66 3.72 4.94
C THR A 64 1.41 3.30 3.49
N ILE A 65 1.97 2.17 3.03
CA ILE A 65 1.66 1.64 1.69
C ILE A 65 0.18 1.28 1.57
N LEU A 66 -0.40 0.64 2.58
CA LEU A 66 -1.81 0.25 2.57
C LEU A 66 -2.75 1.43 2.78
N ASP A 67 -2.38 2.37 3.63
CA ASP A 67 -3.14 3.59 3.91
C ASP A 67 -3.25 4.43 2.64
N PHE A 68 -2.11 4.59 1.95
CA PHE A 68 -2.05 5.18 0.61
C PHE A 68 -2.93 4.44 -0.41
N TYR A 69 -2.97 3.11 -0.35
CA TYR A 69 -3.85 2.31 -1.20
C TYR A 69 -5.34 2.52 -0.87
N CYS A 70 -5.69 2.58 0.41
CA CYS A 70 -7.05 2.87 0.89
C CYS A 70 -7.52 4.26 0.46
N GLU A 71 -6.67 5.28 0.58
CA GLU A 71 -6.97 6.63 0.09
C GLU A 71 -7.27 6.62 -1.42
N PHE A 72 -6.39 5.99 -2.22
CA PHE A 72 -6.60 5.87 -3.67
C PHE A 72 -7.94 5.19 -3.99
N ILE A 73 -8.19 4.02 -3.40
CA ILE A 73 -9.41 3.26 -3.65
C ILE A 73 -10.63 4.04 -3.20
N SER A 74 -10.52 4.81 -2.12
CA SER A 74 -11.62 5.63 -1.63
C SER A 74 -12.05 6.69 -2.63
N ILE A 75 -11.07 7.32 -3.27
CA ILE A 75 -11.32 8.30 -4.34
C ILE A 75 -11.86 7.61 -5.59
N ALA A 76 -11.24 6.50 -6.01
CA ALA A 76 -11.62 5.78 -7.23
C ALA A 76 -13.04 5.20 -7.15
N MET A 77 -13.47 4.72 -5.99
CA MET A 77 -14.78 4.10 -5.76
C MET A 77 -15.82 5.05 -5.16
N GLU A 78 -15.43 6.29 -4.84
CA GLU A 78 -16.28 7.26 -4.14
C GLU A 78 -16.89 6.70 -2.85
N ARG A 79 -16.10 5.91 -2.11
CA ARG A 79 -16.50 5.24 -0.86
C ARG A 79 -15.33 5.25 0.10
N GLU A 80 -15.57 5.48 1.38
CA GLU A 80 -14.50 5.45 2.38
C GLU A 80 -14.01 4.02 2.65
N PHE A 81 -12.69 3.85 2.62
CA PHE A 81 -11.97 2.66 3.05
C PHE A 81 -10.85 3.07 3.99
N SER A 82 -10.63 2.28 5.02
CA SER A 82 -9.55 2.46 5.99
C SER A 82 -9.08 1.10 6.50
N ILE A 83 -7.89 1.09 7.08
CA ILE A 83 -7.34 -0.09 7.76
C ILE A 83 -7.92 -0.13 9.18
N ASP A 84 -8.36 -1.31 9.62
CA ASP A 84 -8.66 -1.51 11.04
C ASP A 84 -7.35 -1.41 11.85
N LYS A 85 -7.20 -0.30 12.58
CA LYS A 85 -5.96 0.02 13.30
C LYS A 85 -5.77 -0.88 14.53
N ASP A 86 -6.86 -1.30 15.17
CA ASP A 86 -6.79 -2.19 16.33
C ASP A 86 -6.31 -3.57 15.89
N GLU A 87 -6.89 -4.07 14.80
CA GLU A 87 -6.44 -5.32 14.17
C GLU A 87 -4.98 -5.21 13.72
N TRP A 88 -4.60 -4.10 13.08
CA TRP A 88 -3.22 -3.85 12.64
C TRP A 88 -2.20 -3.93 13.79
N VAL A 89 -2.50 -3.26 14.90
CA VAL A 89 -1.65 -3.23 16.10
C VAL A 89 -1.46 -4.63 16.65
N VAL A 90 -2.53 -5.42 16.75
CA VAL A 90 -2.48 -6.80 17.25
C VAL A 90 -1.70 -7.69 16.28
N GLN A 91 -2.02 -7.60 14.99
CA GLN A 91 -1.48 -8.45 13.94
C GLN A 91 0.04 -8.31 13.79
N PHE A 92 0.55 -7.09 13.78
CA PHE A 92 1.99 -6.80 13.66
C PHE A 92 2.69 -6.63 15.01
N GLN A 93 1.98 -6.88 16.11
CA GLN A 93 2.50 -6.76 17.48
C GLN A 93 3.14 -5.39 17.74
N ILE A 94 2.49 -4.33 17.25
CA ILE A 94 2.97 -2.96 17.37
C ILE A 94 3.01 -2.58 18.85
N ASN A 95 4.22 -2.32 19.36
CA ASN A 95 4.43 -2.03 20.76
C ASN A 95 4.14 -0.54 21.06
N PRO A 96 3.21 -0.23 21.97
CA PRO A 96 2.83 1.15 22.29
C PRO A 96 3.99 2.02 22.76
N PHE A 97 4.91 1.45 23.54
CA PHE A 97 6.08 2.17 24.02
C PHE A 97 7.02 2.54 22.86
N ARG A 98 7.19 1.65 21.87
CA ARG A 98 7.98 1.94 20.66
C ARG A 98 7.34 3.02 19.81
N MET A 99 6.01 2.98 19.67
CA MET A 99 5.26 4.03 18.98
C MET A 99 5.47 5.38 19.64
N GLY A 100 5.37 5.45 20.97
CA GLY A 100 5.66 6.67 21.74
C GLY A 100 7.09 7.20 21.54
N GLN A 101 8.08 6.31 21.41
CA GLN A 101 9.45 6.71 21.09
C GLN A 101 9.59 7.27 19.66
N LEU A 102 8.78 6.81 18.72
CA LEU A 102 8.82 7.21 17.31
C LEU A 102 8.12 8.55 17.05
N VAL A 103 6.91 8.75 17.59
CA VAL A 103 6.17 10.02 17.44
C VAL A 103 6.86 11.18 18.15
N GLY A 104 7.63 10.89 19.20
CA GLY A 104 8.44 11.87 19.90
C GLY A 104 7.61 12.92 20.64
N GLN A 105 8.22 14.09 20.88
CA GLN A 105 7.63 15.16 21.70
C GLN A 105 6.66 16.07 20.95
N SER A 106 6.65 16.03 19.62
CA SER A 106 5.77 16.84 18.77
C SER A 106 4.38 16.22 18.58
N PHE A 107 4.15 15.04 19.14
CA PHE A 107 2.85 14.40 19.13
C PHE A 107 1.89 15.16 20.06
N GLU A 108 1.04 15.98 19.46
CA GLU A 108 -0.01 16.70 20.17
C GLU A 108 -1.21 15.79 20.33
N MET A 109 -1.60 15.52 21.58
CA MET A 109 -2.84 14.83 21.89
C MET A 109 -3.86 15.79 22.45
N GLU A 110 -5.11 15.61 22.03
CA GLU A 110 -6.25 16.16 22.76
C GLU A 110 -6.51 15.28 24.00
N GLU A 111 -6.75 15.90 25.17
CA GLU A 111 -6.84 15.23 26.47
C GLU A 111 -7.98 14.18 26.56
N GLU A 112 -8.91 14.17 25.61
CA GLU A 112 -10.12 13.32 25.62
C GLU A 112 -9.96 12.01 24.81
N GLU A 113 -8.80 11.75 24.19
CA GLU A 113 -8.61 10.66 23.22
C GLU A 113 -7.60 9.57 23.67
N GLU A 114 -7.49 9.27 24.96
CA GLU A 114 -6.54 8.27 25.47
C GLU A 114 -6.72 6.88 24.83
N ASP A 115 -7.96 6.49 24.54
CA ASP A 115 -8.29 5.22 23.88
C ASP A 115 -7.86 5.18 22.39
N LEU A 116 -7.62 6.34 21.76
CA LEU A 116 -7.20 6.47 20.36
C LEU A 116 -5.71 6.77 20.19
N LEU A 117 -4.95 6.81 21.30
CA LEU A 117 -3.54 7.23 21.30
C LEU A 117 -2.70 6.48 20.26
N LEU A 118 -2.85 5.15 20.19
CA LEU A 118 -2.10 4.32 19.23
C LEU A 118 -2.56 4.52 17.80
N ALA A 119 -3.85 4.68 17.59
CA ALA A 119 -4.43 4.94 16.27
C ALA A 119 -3.95 6.29 15.72
N ASN A 120 -3.93 7.32 16.56
CA ASN A 120 -3.44 8.66 16.22
C ASN A 120 -1.92 8.65 15.99
N ALA A 121 -1.17 7.89 16.78
CA ALA A 121 0.28 7.72 16.58
C ALA A 121 0.59 7.02 15.25
N LEU A 122 -0.23 6.04 14.84
CA LEU A 122 -0.09 5.40 13.54
C LEU A 122 -0.34 6.38 12.39
N ASP A 123 -1.38 7.22 12.47
CA ASP A 123 -1.68 8.21 11.44
C ASP A 123 -0.59 9.28 11.32
N ASP A 124 -0.11 9.78 12.44
CA ASP A 124 0.97 10.78 12.47
C ASP A 124 2.24 10.21 11.85
N LEU A 125 2.64 9.00 12.24
CA LEU A 125 3.81 8.35 11.65
C LEU A 125 3.57 8.00 10.16
N SER A 126 2.37 7.53 9.79
CA SER A 126 2.04 7.25 8.39
C SER A 126 2.21 8.51 7.54
N SER A 127 1.70 9.63 8.03
CA SER A 127 1.82 10.95 7.39
C SER A 127 3.28 11.39 7.25
N GLN A 128 4.11 11.15 8.27
CA GLN A 128 5.55 11.45 8.23
C GLN A 128 6.29 10.63 7.16
N TYR A 129 5.94 9.35 6.97
CA TYR A 129 6.58 8.47 5.98
C TYR A 129 5.96 8.54 4.58
N LYS A 130 4.79 9.17 4.41
CA LYS A 130 4.03 9.19 3.14
C LYS A 130 4.86 9.67 1.95
N SER A 131 5.64 10.74 2.12
CA SER A 131 6.49 11.29 1.04
C SER A 131 7.63 10.34 0.65
N GLU A 132 8.33 9.75 1.63
CA GLU A 132 9.39 8.75 1.40
C GLU A 132 8.82 7.52 0.67
N ILE A 133 7.64 7.06 1.09
CA ILE A 133 6.96 5.92 0.50
C ILE A 133 6.51 6.23 -0.92
N LEU A 134 5.87 7.37 -1.17
CA LEU A 134 5.46 7.77 -2.53
C LEU A 134 6.65 7.81 -3.49
N ASP A 135 7.76 8.42 -3.08
CA ASP A 135 9.00 8.45 -3.86
C ASP A 135 9.52 7.04 -4.18
N ALA A 136 9.48 6.13 -3.20
CA ALA A 136 9.88 4.76 -3.37
C ALA A 136 8.94 3.98 -4.30
N LEU A 137 7.64 4.21 -4.20
CA LEU A 137 6.63 3.63 -5.09
C LEU A 137 6.83 4.12 -6.54
N ILE A 138 7.01 5.42 -6.76
CA ILE A 138 7.27 5.98 -8.09
C ILE A 138 8.51 5.33 -8.71
N LYS A 139 9.60 5.17 -7.94
CA LYS A 139 10.82 4.49 -8.40
C LYS A 139 10.58 3.00 -8.68
N GLY A 140 9.85 2.31 -7.80
CA GLY A 140 9.53 0.88 -7.94
C GLY A 140 8.61 0.55 -9.12
N PHE A 141 7.72 1.49 -9.47
CA PHE A 141 6.85 1.40 -10.65
C PHE A 141 7.48 2.00 -11.91
N GLY A 142 8.54 2.79 -11.77
CA GLY A 142 9.31 3.41 -12.86
C GLY A 142 8.83 4.80 -13.27
N SER A 143 7.57 5.14 -12.99
CA SER A 143 7.02 6.50 -13.19
C SER A 143 5.72 6.68 -12.42
N LEU A 144 5.32 7.94 -12.21
CA LEU A 144 4.03 8.31 -11.62
C LEU A 144 2.86 7.71 -12.41
N SER A 145 2.91 7.77 -13.75
CA SER A 145 1.88 7.20 -14.61
C SER A 145 1.79 5.68 -14.49
N SER A 146 2.92 4.98 -14.31
CA SER A 146 2.94 3.53 -14.12
C SER A 146 2.38 3.15 -12.75
N LEU A 147 2.69 3.93 -11.71
CA LEU A 147 2.09 3.77 -10.38
C LEU A 147 0.57 3.95 -10.42
N PHE A 148 0.09 5.03 -11.06
CA PHE A 148 -1.33 5.27 -11.26
C PHE A 148 -2.02 4.13 -12.00
N CYS A 149 -1.45 3.65 -13.11
CA CYS A 149 -2.03 2.55 -13.87
C CYS A 149 -2.07 1.25 -13.06
N GLY A 150 -1.05 1.00 -12.22
CA GLY A 150 -1.05 -0.13 -11.29
C GLY A 150 -2.22 -0.05 -10.30
N LEU A 151 -2.37 1.10 -9.65
CA LEU A 151 -3.49 1.37 -8.74
C LEU A 151 -4.85 1.23 -9.44
N TRP A 152 -5.03 1.83 -10.62
CA TRP A 152 -6.30 1.78 -11.35
C TRP A 152 -6.70 0.34 -11.74
N LEU A 153 -5.73 -0.53 -12.03
CA LEU A 153 -5.99 -1.95 -12.32
C LEU A 153 -6.55 -2.73 -11.13
N THR A 154 -6.40 -2.25 -9.90
CA THR A 154 -7.03 -2.88 -8.73
C THR A 154 -8.48 -2.42 -8.57
N HIS A 155 -8.85 -1.28 -9.13
CA HIS A 155 -10.22 -0.78 -9.17
C HIS A 155 -11.02 -1.41 -10.32
N GLU A 156 -10.42 -1.50 -11.51
CA GLU A 156 -11.11 -1.92 -12.73
C GLU A 156 -10.29 -2.97 -13.48
N ILE A 157 -10.84 -4.19 -13.59
CA ILE A 157 -10.23 -5.26 -14.39
C ILE A 157 -10.55 -5.00 -15.87
N LEU A 158 -9.84 -4.03 -16.46
CA LEU A 158 -10.03 -3.62 -17.85
C LEU A 158 -9.64 -4.71 -18.86
N ILE A 159 -8.75 -5.63 -18.49
CA ILE A 159 -8.09 -6.57 -19.42
C ILE A 159 -8.79 -7.93 -19.52
N GLU A 160 -9.36 -8.47 -18.45
CA GLU A 160 -10.02 -9.80 -18.53
C GLU A 160 -11.24 -9.78 -19.46
N ASN A 161 -11.92 -8.63 -19.59
CA ASN A 161 -13.08 -8.53 -20.47
C ASN A 161 -12.73 -8.24 -21.95
N ASN A 162 -11.55 -7.68 -22.26
CA ASN A 162 -11.24 -7.18 -23.61
C ASN A 162 -10.03 -7.80 -24.30
N LEU A 163 -9.12 -8.46 -23.57
CA LEU A 163 -7.83 -8.84 -24.15
C LEU A 163 -7.57 -10.34 -24.30
N ASN A 164 -8.29 -11.26 -23.64
CA ASN A 164 -8.11 -12.69 -23.88
C ASN A 164 -9.33 -13.52 -23.47
N ALA A 165 -10.14 -13.96 -24.45
CA ALA A 165 -11.03 -15.12 -24.27
C ALA A 165 -10.25 -16.45 -24.14
N ASP A 166 -8.91 -16.40 -24.26
CA ASP A 166 -8.00 -17.55 -24.33
C ASP A 166 -7.01 -17.65 -23.14
N GLU A 167 -7.02 -16.71 -22.17
CA GLU A 167 -6.18 -16.81 -20.96
C GLU A 167 -7.01 -17.34 -19.79
N GLU A 168 -6.53 -18.40 -19.14
CA GLU A 168 -7.17 -19.00 -17.96
C GLU A 168 -7.26 -17.99 -16.80
N PRO A 169 -8.33 -18.06 -15.98
CA PRO A 169 -8.50 -17.22 -14.81
C PRO A 169 -7.31 -17.36 -13.85
N MET A 170 -6.91 -16.26 -13.23
CA MET A 170 -5.74 -16.21 -12.36
C MET A 170 -5.97 -16.99 -11.07
N GLU A 171 -5.30 -18.14 -10.91
CA GLU A 171 -5.21 -18.82 -9.62
C GLU A 171 -4.31 -18.03 -8.66
N GLU A 172 -4.57 -18.12 -7.35
CA GLU A 172 -3.79 -17.44 -6.30
C GLU A 172 -2.30 -17.85 -6.31
N SER A 173 -2.00 -19.05 -6.80
CA SER A 173 -0.65 -19.59 -7.04
C SER A 173 0.13 -18.87 -8.14
N ASP A 174 -0.55 -18.11 -9.01
CA ASP A 174 0.03 -17.43 -10.17
C ASP A 174 0.30 -15.93 -9.95
N LEU A 175 0.34 -15.47 -8.69
CA LEU A 175 0.65 -14.08 -8.32
C LEU A 175 2.09 -13.67 -8.73
N ASN A 176 2.23 -13.33 -10.02
CA ASN A 176 3.48 -13.02 -10.70
C ASN A 176 3.59 -11.52 -11.03
N ILE A 177 4.56 -10.85 -10.38
CA ILE A 177 4.85 -9.42 -10.58
C ILE A 177 5.16 -9.11 -12.05
N GLU A 178 5.86 -9.99 -12.78
CA GLU A 178 6.19 -9.75 -14.20
C GLU A 178 4.94 -9.73 -15.10
N ARG A 179 3.95 -10.59 -14.79
CA ARG A 179 2.65 -10.54 -15.48
C ARG A 179 1.94 -9.23 -15.17
N TYR A 180 1.91 -8.82 -13.91
CA TYR A 180 1.32 -7.56 -13.48
C TYR A 180 1.97 -6.34 -14.15
N GLU A 181 3.30 -6.30 -14.24
CA GLU A 181 4.01 -5.23 -14.95
C GLU A 181 3.70 -5.19 -16.45
N ARG A 182 3.53 -6.35 -17.08
CA ARG A 182 3.06 -6.42 -18.48
C ARG A 182 1.64 -5.89 -18.62
N LEU A 183 0.75 -6.18 -17.66
CA LEU A 183 -0.62 -5.64 -17.64
C LEU A 183 -0.61 -4.11 -17.51
N ILE A 184 0.18 -3.55 -16.57
CA ILE A 184 0.35 -2.09 -16.44
C ILE A 184 0.74 -1.47 -17.79
N LYS A 185 1.76 -2.03 -18.45
CA LYS A 185 2.24 -1.52 -19.74
C LYS A 185 1.19 -1.62 -20.85
N LYS A 186 0.46 -2.74 -20.94
CA LYS A 186 -0.59 -2.96 -21.94
C LYS A 186 -1.80 -2.04 -21.71
N SER A 187 -2.18 -1.81 -20.45
CA SER A 187 -3.34 -0.98 -20.10
C SER A 187 -3.06 0.52 -20.12
N MET A 188 -1.79 0.93 -20.15
CA MET A 188 -1.42 2.32 -19.92
C MET A 188 -2.10 3.30 -20.88
N GLU A 189 -2.15 2.99 -22.17
CA GLU A 189 -2.80 3.84 -23.17
C GLU A 189 -4.30 3.97 -22.92
N LEU A 190 -4.97 2.85 -22.59
CA LEU A 190 -6.40 2.83 -22.28
C LEU A 190 -6.70 3.60 -20.98
N ILE A 191 -5.95 3.31 -19.91
CA ILE A 191 -6.14 3.96 -18.61
C ILE A 191 -5.85 5.45 -18.71
N LEU A 192 -4.78 5.89 -19.36
CA LEU A 192 -4.42 7.31 -19.34
C LEU A 192 -5.22 8.15 -20.34
N ASN A 193 -5.72 7.56 -21.43
CA ASN A 193 -6.31 8.32 -22.54
C ASN A 193 -7.79 8.01 -22.82
N SER A 194 -8.41 7.07 -22.09
CA SER A 194 -9.80 6.63 -22.32
C SER A 194 -10.63 6.71 -21.04
N ASP A 195 -11.95 6.79 -21.19
CA ASP A 195 -12.94 6.76 -20.10
C ASP A 195 -12.60 7.71 -18.94
N PHE A 196 -12.43 8.99 -19.27
CA PHE A 196 -12.26 10.05 -18.27
C PHE A 196 -13.58 10.26 -17.51
N ASN A 197 -13.63 9.73 -16.29
CA ASN A 197 -14.64 10.09 -15.31
C ASN A 197 -14.03 11.00 -14.23
N THR A 198 -14.89 11.66 -13.46
CA THR A 198 -14.47 12.60 -12.41
C THR A 198 -13.57 11.94 -11.36
N SER A 199 -13.89 10.71 -10.96
CA SER A 199 -13.17 9.96 -9.92
C SER A 199 -11.75 9.62 -10.37
N LYS A 200 -11.55 9.29 -11.65
CA LYS A 200 -10.26 9.01 -12.28
C LYS A 200 -9.35 10.23 -12.35
N ILE A 201 -9.92 11.38 -12.72
CA ILE A 201 -9.20 12.65 -12.73
C ILE A 201 -8.76 13.01 -11.31
N ARG A 202 -9.68 12.95 -10.34
CA ARG A 202 -9.39 13.21 -8.92
C ARG A 202 -8.32 12.26 -8.36
N ALA A 203 -8.41 10.97 -8.66
CA ALA A 203 -7.41 9.99 -8.20
C ALA A 203 -6.02 10.27 -8.77
N TYR A 204 -5.94 10.72 -10.03
CA TYR A 204 -4.66 11.09 -10.64
C TYR A 204 -4.10 12.42 -10.11
N GLU A 205 -4.98 13.37 -9.79
CA GLU A 205 -4.61 14.64 -9.16
C GLU A 205 -4.12 14.45 -7.72
N TRP A 206 -4.85 13.68 -6.90
CA TRP A 206 -4.43 13.30 -5.55
C TRP A 206 -3.04 12.66 -5.52
N LEU A 207 -2.73 11.81 -6.51
CA LEU A 207 -1.42 11.16 -6.60
C LEU A 207 -0.25 12.14 -6.86
N LYS A 208 -0.52 13.38 -7.28
CA LYS A 208 0.50 14.41 -7.54
C LYS A 208 0.74 15.35 -6.36
N GLU A 209 -0.15 15.34 -5.37
CA GLU A 209 -0.07 16.18 -4.17
C GLU A 209 0.94 15.60 -3.17
#